data_AF-A0A9E5KML4-F1
#
_entry.id   AF-A0A9E5KML4-F1
#
_cell.length_a   1.000
_cell.length_b   1.000
_cell.length_c   1.000
_cell.angle_alpha   90.00
_cell.angle_beta   90.00
_cell.angle_gamma   90.00
#
_symmetry.space_group_name_H-M   'P 1'
#
loop_
_entity.id
_entity.type
_entity.pdbx_description
1 polymer ?
#
loop_
_entity_poly.entity_id
_entity_poly.type
_entity_poly.pdbx_seq_one_letter_code
_entity_poly.pdbx_strand_id
1 'polypeptide(L)'
;MLIGWTIVDLLRKAHDAARLMDDGQNDFAISKQLKLWGDAQALVCRAARALGSAGAAALLAESVRTDARTKSGLSSDSARTFEALVVTIGDRIR
;
A
#
# COMPACT_ATOMS: atom_id res chain seq x y z
N MET A 1 1.88 -17.80 -1.32
CA MET A 1 1.97 -16.99 -2.55
C MET A 1 2.56 -15.63 -2.20
N LEU A 2 3.59 -15.18 -2.92
CA LEU A 2 4.37 -13.98 -2.56
C LEU A 2 3.61 -12.66 -2.83
N ILE A 3 2.70 -12.66 -3.80
CA ILE A 3 2.01 -11.45 -4.29
C ILE A 3 1.21 -10.73 -3.19
N GLY A 4 0.39 -11.45 -2.42
CA GLY A 4 -0.42 -10.84 -1.36
C GLY A 4 0.44 -10.15 -0.29
N TRP A 5 1.52 -10.81 0.11
CA TRP A 5 2.49 -10.22 1.03
C TRP A 5 3.15 -8.95 0.45
N THR A 6 3.57 -8.98 -0.81
CA THR A 6 4.20 -7.82 -1.47
C THR A 6 3.26 -6.62 -1.56
N ILE A 7 1.99 -6.84 -1.90
CA ILE A 7 0.98 -5.77 -1.96
C ILE A 7 0.76 -5.16 -0.57
N VAL A 8 0.64 -6.01 0.46
CA VAL A 8 0.49 -5.55 1.85
C VAL A 8 1.70 -4.75 2.30
N ASP A 9 2.93 -5.17 1.96
CA ASP A 9 4.15 -4.44 2.32
C ASP A 9 4.23 -3.06 1.64
N LEU A 10 3.88 -2.98 0.35
CA LEU A 10 3.85 -1.72 -0.38
C LEU A 10 2.82 -0.74 0.21
N LEU A 11 1.62 -1.21 0.50
CA LEU A 11 0.57 -0.38 1.10
C LEU A 11 0.89 0.00 2.55
N ARG A 12 1.64 -0.83 3.28
CA ARG A 12 2.16 -0.47 4.60
C ARG A 12 3.11 0.71 4.50
N LYS A 13 4.09 0.66 3.58
CA LYS A 13 5.02 1.77 3.35
C LYS A 13 4.31 3.05 2.90
N ALA A 14 3.30 2.93 2.04
CA ALA A 14 2.50 4.09 1.62
C ALA A 14 1.71 4.69 2.79
N HIS A 15 1.11 3.86 3.65
CA HIS A 15 0.42 4.31 4.85
C HIS A 15 1.37 4.96 5.86
N ASP A 16 2.50 4.31 6.18
CA ASP A 16 3.49 4.88 7.10
C ASP A 16 4.03 6.21 6.58
N ALA A 17 4.33 6.31 5.28
CA ALA A 17 4.74 7.57 4.66
C ALA A 17 3.65 8.64 4.77
N ALA A 18 2.38 8.31 4.52
CA ALA A 18 1.28 9.25 4.63
C ALA A 18 1.09 9.77 6.07
N ARG A 19 1.22 8.90 7.08
CA ARG A 19 1.20 9.32 8.49
C ARG A 19 2.34 10.28 8.82
N LEU A 20 3.56 9.97 8.37
CA LEU A 20 4.71 10.83 8.63
C LEU A 20 4.59 12.18 7.90
N MET A 21 3.94 12.23 6.74
CA MET A 21 3.62 13.48 6.04
C MET A 21 2.61 14.32 6.83
N ASP A 22 1.57 13.69 7.39
CA ASP A 22 0.59 14.37 8.24
C ASP A 22 1.25 14.94 9.52
N ASP A 23 2.29 14.26 10.02
CA ASP A 23 3.14 14.74 11.12
C ASP A 23 4.13 15.86 10.69
N GLY A 24 4.07 16.31 9.44
CA GLY A 24 4.88 17.41 8.89
C GLY A 24 6.28 17.01 8.42
N GLN A 25 6.59 15.71 8.29
CA GLN A 25 7.88 15.28 7.77
C GLN A 25 8.00 15.47 6.25
N ASN A 26 9.19 15.83 5.79
CA ASN A 26 9.50 15.90 4.36
C ASN A 26 9.93 14.53 3.78
N ASP A 27 9.88 14.41 2.45
CA ASP A 27 10.22 13.19 1.71
C ASP A 27 11.58 12.58 2.08
N PHE A 28 12.59 13.41 2.34
CA PHE A 28 13.94 12.92 2.66
C PHE A 28 13.96 12.24 4.03
N ALA A 29 13.34 12.85 5.05
CA ALA A 29 13.22 12.27 6.38
C ALA A 29 12.42 10.96 6.34
N ILE A 30 11.30 10.95 5.63
CA ILE A 30 10.44 9.78 5.44
C ILE A 30 11.22 8.65 4.75
N SER A 31 11.95 8.95 3.69
CA SER A 31 12.70 7.94 2.92
C SER A 31 13.81 7.32 3.75
N LYS A 32 14.50 8.13 4.57
CA LYS A 32 15.50 7.63 5.51
C LYS A 32 14.87 6.73 6.57
N GLN A 33 13.75 7.13 7.14
CA GLN A 33 13.05 6.39 8.20
C GLN A 33 12.50 5.05 7.69
N LEU A 34 11.87 5.06 6.52
CA LEU A 34 11.26 3.88 5.89
C LEU A 34 12.23 3.07 5.02
N LYS A 35 13.50 3.50 4.94
CA LYS A 35 14.55 2.86 4.12
C LYS A 35 14.11 2.70 2.66
N LEU A 36 13.53 3.77 2.09
CA LEU A 36 13.14 3.83 0.69
C LEU A 36 14.37 4.20 -0.14
N TRP A 37 14.84 3.24 -0.94
CA TRP A 37 16.05 3.40 -1.75
C TRP A 37 15.71 3.59 -3.22
N GLY A 38 16.47 4.45 -3.90
CA GLY A 38 16.29 4.72 -5.34
C GLY A 38 14.87 5.18 -5.67
N ASP A 39 14.31 4.63 -6.74
CA ASP A 39 13.00 5.01 -7.27
C ASP A 39 11.84 4.78 -6.28
N ALA A 40 12.03 3.91 -5.28
CA ALA A 40 11.02 3.62 -4.26
C ALA A 40 10.62 4.87 -3.46
N GLN A 41 11.55 5.80 -3.23
CA GLN A 41 11.26 7.06 -2.53
C GLN A 41 10.16 7.84 -3.25
N ALA A 42 10.38 8.15 -4.53
CA ALA A 42 9.45 8.97 -5.30
C ALA A 42 8.10 8.27 -5.49
N LEU A 43 8.11 6.95 -5.71
CA LEU A 43 6.89 6.15 -5.88
C LEU A 43 6.04 6.14 -4.61
N VAL A 44 6.64 5.82 -3.45
CA VAL A 44 5.91 5.72 -2.18
C VAL A 44 5.45 7.09 -1.70
N CYS A 45 6.29 8.14 -1.80
CA CYS A 45 5.90 9.49 -1.38
C CYS A 45 4.77 10.06 -2.24
N ARG A 46 4.76 9.78 -3.55
CA ARG A 46 3.64 10.16 -4.44
C ARG A 46 2.36 9.43 -4.07
N ALA A 47 2.42 8.12 -3.86
CA ALA A 47 1.25 7.33 -3.45
C ALA A 47 0.70 7.79 -2.10
N ALA A 48 1.58 8.07 -1.14
CA ALA A 48 1.22 8.60 0.17
C ALA A 48 0.45 9.93 0.07
N ARG A 49 0.91 10.87 -0.77
CA ARG A 49 0.20 12.15 -1.00
C ARG A 49 -1.14 11.97 -1.68
N ALA A 50 -1.23 11.11 -2.69
CA ALA A 50 -2.48 10.88 -3.40
C ALA A 50 -3.55 10.27 -2.47
N LEU A 51 -3.15 9.37 -1.58
CA LEU A 51 -4.07 8.63 -0.71
C LEU A 51 -4.41 9.37 0.59
N GLY A 52 -3.47 10.13 1.15
CA GLY A 52 -3.53 10.58 2.55
C GLY A 52 -3.50 9.42 3.55
N SER A 53 -3.35 9.71 4.85
CA SER A 53 -3.24 8.66 5.87
C SER A 53 -4.50 7.79 5.96
N ALA A 54 -5.69 8.40 5.93
CA ALA A 54 -6.96 7.68 6.01
C ALA A 54 -7.21 6.79 4.77
N GLY A 55 -6.96 7.29 3.57
CA GLY A 55 -7.12 6.53 2.33
C GLY A 55 -6.12 5.37 2.24
N ALA A 56 -4.86 5.61 2.62
CA ALA A 56 -3.83 4.59 2.65
C ALA A 56 -4.13 3.51 3.69
N ALA A 57 -4.62 3.88 4.88
CA ALA A 57 -5.05 2.93 5.90
C ALA A 57 -6.20 2.03 5.41
N ALA A 58 -7.19 2.61 4.70
CA ALA A 58 -8.30 1.85 4.14
C ALA A 58 -7.84 0.82 3.10
N LEU A 59 -6.90 1.20 2.21
CA LEU A 59 -6.32 0.27 1.23
C LEU A 59 -5.46 -0.81 1.88
N LEU A 60 -4.64 -0.45 2.88
CA LEU A 60 -3.86 -1.42 3.64
C LEU A 60 -4.79 -2.45 4.28
N ALA A 61 -5.86 -2.02 4.93
CA ALA A 61 -6.85 -2.92 5.53
C ALA A 61 -7.50 -3.85 4.49
N GLU A 62 -7.83 -3.33 3.30
CA GLU A 62 -8.40 -4.14 2.21
C GLU A 62 -7.39 -5.16 1.66
N SER A 63 -6.13 -4.80 1.54
CA SER A 63 -5.08 -5.73 1.11
C SER A 63 -4.86 -6.88 2.11
N VAL A 64 -4.90 -6.58 3.41
CA VAL A 64 -4.78 -7.59 4.47
C VAL A 64 -5.98 -8.54 4.44
N ARG A 65 -7.21 -8.01 4.29
CA ARG A 65 -8.42 -8.84 4.12
C ARG A 65 -8.34 -9.72 2.88
N THR A 66 -7.87 -9.17 1.77
CA THR A 66 -7.71 -9.90 0.52
C THR A 66 -6.68 -11.02 0.64
N ASP A 67 -5.49 -10.74 1.18
CA ASP A 67 -4.47 -11.75 1.44
C ASP A 67 -5.01 -12.86 2.37
N ALA A 68 -5.73 -12.51 3.44
CA ALA A 68 -6.38 -13.48 4.32
C ALA A 68 -7.41 -14.35 3.58
N ARG A 69 -8.31 -13.77 2.76
CA ARG A 69 -9.30 -14.52 1.97
C ARG A 69 -8.65 -15.51 1.00
N THR A 70 -7.55 -15.12 0.36
CA THR A 70 -6.83 -16.00 -0.58
C THR A 70 -6.11 -17.16 0.12
N LYS A 71 -5.80 -17.03 1.42
CA LYS A 71 -5.13 -18.06 2.23
C LYS A 71 -6.10 -18.96 3.00
N SER A 72 -7.32 -18.50 3.26
CA SER A 72 -8.32 -19.26 4.03
C SER A 72 -9.32 -20.04 3.16
N GLY A 73 -9.14 -20.03 1.83
CA GLY A 73 -10.08 -20.68 0.90
C GLY A 73 -11.40 -19.92 0.69
N LEU A 74 -11.52 -18.69 1.21
CA LEU A 74 -12.68 -17.81 1.01
C LEU A 74 -12.65 -17.06 -0.33
N SER A 75 -11.66 -17.36 -1.16
CA SER A 75 -11.52 -16.86 -2.53
C SER A 75 -11.65 -18.03 -3.50
N SER A 76 -12.68 -17.98 -4.35
CA SER A 76 -12.88 -18.98 -5.41
C SER A 76 -11.79 -18.91 -6.50
N ASP A 77 -11.16 -17.75 -6.65
CA ASP A 77 -10.09 -17.48 -7.61
C ASP A 77 -9.15 -16.40 -7.05
N SER A 78 -8.01 -16.84 -6.55
CA SER A 78 -7.03 -15.94 -5.92
C SER A 78 -6.43 -14.94 -6.90
N ALA A 79 -6.22 -15.32 -8.17
CA ALA A 79 -5.64 -14.42 -9.17
C ALA A 79 -6.59 -13.24 -9.43
N ARG A 80 -7.85 -13.55 -9.73
CA ARG A 80 -8.89 -12.54 -9.95
C ARG A 80 -9.17 -11.67 -8.72
N THR A 81 -9.04 -12.24 -7.53
CA THR A 81 -9.17 -11.46 -6.29
C THR A 81 -8.05 -10.41 -6.16
N PHE A 82 -6.80 -10.77 -6.52
CA PHE A 82 -5.70 -9.80 -6.56
C PHE A 82 -5.84 -8.79 -7.70
N GLU A 83 -6.32 -9.20 -8.88
CA GLU A 83 -6.60 -8.28 -10.00
C GLU A 83 -7.61 -7.20 -9.60
N ALA A 84 -8.71 -7.58 -8.94
CA ALA A 84 -9.70 -6.63 -8.43
C ALA A 84 -9.11 -5.65 -7.39
N LEU A 85 -8.23 -6.15 -6.51
CA LEU A 85 -7.51 -5.30 -5.57
C LEU A 85 -6.59 -4.31 -6.30
N VAL A 86 -5.85 -4.75 -7.32
CA VAL A 86 -4.95 -3.88 -8.10
C VAL A 86 -5.73 -2.79 -8.84
N VAL A 87 -6.89 -3.11 -9.42
CA VAL A 87 -7.78 -2.11 -10.04
C VAL A 87 -8.22 -1.07 -9.01
N THR A 88 -8.63 -1.52 -7.81
CA THR A 88 -9.05 -0.62 -6.72
C THR A 88 -7.90 0.28 -6.25
N ILE A 89 -6.68 -0.26 -6.16
CA ILE A 89 -5.47 0.51 -5.83
C ILE A 89 -5.21 1.57 -6.92
N GLY A 90 -5.24 1.17 -8.19
CA GLY A 90 -4.99 2.05 -9.32
C GLY A 90 -5.99 3.19 -9.44
N ASP A 91 -7.26 2.96 -9.12
CA ASP A 91 -8.30 4.00 -9.11
C ASP A 91 -8.06 5.06 -8.02
N ARG A 92 -7.50 4.66 -6.87
CA ARG A 92 -7.29 5.56 -5.73
C ARG A 92 -5.96 6.30 -5.70
N ILE A 93 -4.97 5.87 -6.49
CA ILE A 93 -3.63 6.50 -6.53
C ILE A 93 -3.49 7.47 -7.73
N ARG A 94 -4.52 7.61 -8.57
CA ARG A 94 -4.52 8.55 -9.70
C ARG A 94 -4.37 10.00 -9.28
#